data_AF-A0A6P1M968-F1
#
_entry.id   AF-A0A6P1M968-F1
#
_cell.length_a   1.000
_cell.length_b   1.000
_cell.length_c   1.000
_cell.angle_alpha   90.00
_cell.angle_beta   90.00
_cell.angle_gamma   90.00
#
_symmetry.space_group_name_H-M   'P 1'
#
loop_
_entity.id
_entity.type
_entity.pdbx_description
1 polymer ?
#
loop_
_entity_poly.entity_id
_entity_poly.type
_entity_poly.pdbx_seq_one_letter_code
_entity_poly.pdbx_strand_id
1 'polypeptide(L)'
;MMRLFLIVLFELVLVVAVSAQGLPIEPVVTNKLPEGSITLPTGPQSSSAQPVHILTDDSRRSETEEKAESINAGRNTKASFLLSTGIEYADEGEFEEAERAYLRALEVHPDDEQTLMRLGSLYVQMDRFKDAVAMFQKQLELEPENPLAHNNLAWCYAIGPEVRSVSLALRHSREALLFAPTMPSVWNTLAEAYYVSGDYDKALRSAEQALLLLERIEGDHEESLRSFQEQLSKIKLAKEASDMLKGFKRDQ
;
A
#
# COMPACT_ATOMS: atom_id res chain seq x y z
N MET A 1 -33.71 -29.42 2.17
CA MET A 1 -32.76 -28.95 3.21
C MET A 1 -31.53 -29.84 3.44
N MET A 2 -31.50 -31.12 3.00
CA MET A 2 -30.30 -31.98 3.16
C MET A 2 -29.21 -31.79 2.08
N ARG A 3 -29.47 -31.11 0.95
CA ARG A 3 -28.48 -30.90 -0.12
C ARG A 3 -27.55 -29.70 0.09
N LEU A 4 -27.94 -28.72 0.91
CA LEU A 4 -27.09 -27.56 1.22
C LEU A 4 -26.03 -27.89 2.29
N PHE A 5 -26.31 -28.87 3.15
CA PHE A 5 -25.41 -29.30 4.23
C PHE A 5 -24.17 -30.06 3.73
N LEU A 6 -24.27 -30.69 2.55
CA LEU A 6 -23.16 -31.43 1.93
C LEU A 6 -22.16 -30.53 1.19
N ILE A 7 -22.57 -29.32 0.78
CA ILE A 7 -21.69 -28.36 0.08
C ILE A 7 -20.80 -27.61 1.07
N VAL A 8 -21.35 -27.23 2.23
CA VAL A 8 -20.58 -26.55 3.29
C VAL A 8 -19.54 -27.48 3.93
N LEU A 9 -19.81 -28.79 3.99
CA LEU A 9 -18.83 -29.76 4.50
C LEU A 9 -17.66 -30.00 3.52
N PHE A 10 -17.86 -29.76 2.22
CA PHE A 10 -16.84 -29.97 1.19
C PHE A 10 -15.85 -28.80 1.11
N GLU A 11 -16.33 -27.57 1.30
CA GLU A 11 -15.50 -26.35 1.43
C GLU A 11 -14.60 -26.40 2.68
N LEU A 12 -15.11 -26.92 3.81
CA LEU A 12 -14.36 -26.99 5.07
C LEU A 12 -13.20 -27.99 5.03
N VAL A 13 -13.29 -29.04 4.20
CA VAL A 13 -12.24 -30.07 4.07
C VAL A 13 -11.10 -29.60 3.17
N LEU A 14 -11.35 -28.69 2.21
CA LEU A 14 -10.30 -28.19 1.32
C LEU A 14 -9.31 -27.25 2.04
N VAL A 15 -9.78 -26.48 3.02
CA VAL A 15 -8.96 -25.52 3.77
C VAL A 15 -7.91 -26.21 4.67
N VAL A 16 -8.16 -27.45 5.10
CA VAL A 16 -7.24 -28.19 5.99
C VAL A 16 -6.10 -28.88 5.23
N ALA A 17 -6.22 -29.08 3.90
CA ALA A 17 -5.24 -29.85 3.13
C ALA A 17 -4.07 -29.02 2.56
N VAL A 18 -4.13 -27.68 2.58
CA VAL A 18 -3.10 -26.81 1.95
C VAL A 18 -1.98 -26.43 2.91
N SER A 19 -2.07 -26.75 4.21
CA SER A 19 -1.10 -26.31 5.23
C SER A 19 0.17 -27.17 5.36
N ALA A 20 0.51 -28.02 4.39
CA ALA A 20 1.61 -28.97 4.55
C ALA A 20 2.53 -29.10 3.32
N GLN A 21 3.12 -28.01 2.83
CA GLN A 21 4.35 -28.07 2.03
C GLN A 21 5.25 -26.88 2.38
N GLY A 22 6.29 -27.14 3.20
CA GLY A 22 7.37 -26.20 3.45
C GLY A 22 8.29 -26.14 2.23
N LEU A 23 8.52 -24.94 1.71
CA LEU A 23 9.53 -24.67 0.69
C LEU A 23 10.77 -24.05 1.35
N PRO A 24 11.99 -24.50 1.00
CA PRO A 24 13.23 -23.99 1.58
C PRO A 24 13.57 -22.60 1.03
N ILE A 25 13.95 -21.70 1.92
CA ILE A 25 14.42 -20.34 1.61
C ILE A 25 15.93 -20.43 1.41
N GLU A 26 16.42 -20.22 0.19
CA GLU A 26 17.86 -20.12 -0.08
C GLU A 26 18.42 -18.76 0.41
N PRO A 27 19.65 -18.73 0.95
CA PRO A 27 20.25 -17.50 1.43
C PRO A 27 20.74 -16.59 0.29
N VAL A 28 20.38 -15.31 0.40
CA VAL A 28 20.83 -14.22 -0.49
C VAL A 28 22.36 -14.09 -0.45
N VAL A 29 23.01 -14.34 -1.59
CA VAL A 29 24.45 -14.12 -1.77
C VAL A 29 24.73 -12.64 -1.93
N THR A 30 25.43 -12.06 -0.94
CA THR A 30 25.96 -10.70 -0.98
C THR A 30 27.15 -10.62 -1.93
N ASN A 31 27.02 -9.98 -3.09
CA ASN A 31 28.16 -9.68 -3.96
C ASN A 31 28.97 -8.52 -3.38
N LYS A 32 30.15 -8.85 -2.84
CA LYS A 32 31.22 -7.88 -2.56
C LYS A 32 31.88 -7.45 -3.87
N LEU A 33 32.13 -6.14 -3.99
CA LEU A 33 32.97 -5.52 -5.02
C LEU A 33 34.40 -6.08 -4.98
N PRO A 34 35.07 -6.32 -6.12
CA PRO A 34 36.49 -6.67 -6.11
C PRO A 34 37.36 -5.40 -6.05
N GLU A 35 38.14 -5.29 -4.98
CA GLU A 35 39.34 -4.47 -4.92
C GLU A 35 40.43 -5.10 -5.80
N GLY A 36 41.02 -4.32 -6.71
CA GLY A 36 42.06 -4.78 -7.63
C GLY A 36 42.98 -3.65 -8.06
N SER A 37 44.17 -3.66 -7.49
CA SER A 37 45.34 -2.80 -7.71
C SER A 37 45.64 -2.43 -9.17
N ILE A 38 45.80 -1.14 -9.45
CA ILE A 38 46.43 -0.63 -10.69
C ILE A 38 47.87 -0.24 -10.36
N THR A 39 48.81 -1.03 -10.89
CA THR A 39 50.24 -0.73 -10.93
C THR A 39 50.53 0.32 -12.02
N LEU A 40 51.25 1.38 -11.65
CA LEU A 40 51.83 2.37 -12.57
C LEU A 40 53.02 1.79 -13.34
N PRO A 41 53.21 2.14 -14.63
CA PRO A 41 54.52 2.14 -15.25
C PRO A 41 55.04 3.56 -15.48
N THR A 42 56.30 3.75 -15.09
CA THR A 42 57.20 4.87 -15.36
C THR A 42 57.45 5.08 -16.86
N GLY A 43 57.61 6.34 -17.30
CA GLY A 43 57.83 6.77 -18.71
C GLY A 43 59.16 6.32 -19.36
N PRO A 44 59.58 6.87 -20.53
CA PRO A 44 59.80 8.33 -20.69
C PRO A 44 59.51 9.00 -22.06
N GLN A 45 59.22 10.30 -21.97
CA GLN A 45 59.62 11.48 -22.79
C GLN A 45 59.32 11.63 -24.32
N SER A 46 58.70 12.80 -24.58
CA SER A 46 58.85 13.75 -25.70
C SER A 46 57.90 13.65 -26.92
N SER A 47 57.03 14.65 -27.05
CA SER A 47 56.76 15.40 -28.28
C SER A 47 55.88 16.61 -27.97
N SER A 48 56.22 17.74 -28.57
CA SER A 48 55.61 19.05 -28.45
C SER A 48 54.10 19.09 -28.76
N ALA A 49 53.30 19.56 -27.81
CA ALA A 49 51.97 20.10 -28.07
C ALA A 49 51.79 21.38 -27.23
N GLN A 50 51.31 22.44 -27.88
CA GLN A 50 51.10 23.76 -27.31
C GLN A 50 50.23 23.72 -26.04
N PRO A 51 50.33 24.71 -25.13
CA PRO A 51 49.44 24.80 -23.99
C PRO A 51 48.02 25.08 -24.49
N VAL A 52 47.19 24.04 -24.56
CA VAL A 52 45.75 24.22 -24.63
C VAL A 52 45.35 24.83 -23.30
N HIS A 53 45.00 26.12 -23.32
CA HIS A 53 44.31 26.77 -22.22
C HIS A 53 43.08 25.91 -21.85
N ILE A 54 43.17 25.14 -20.77
CA ILE A 54 42.02 24.50 -20.14
C ILE A 54 41.25 25.63 -19.46
N LEU A 55 40.45 26.36 -20.24
CA LEU A 55 39.41 27.22 -19.72
C LEU A 55 38.26 26.32 -19.27
N THR A 56 38.22 26.12 -17.95
CA THR A 56 37.06 25.88 -17.09
C THR A 56 36.19 24.65 -17.40
N ASP A 57 36.57 23.51 -16.80
CA ASP A 57 35.66 22.40 -16.47
C ASP A 57 34.49 22.89 -15.59
N ASP A 58 34.72 23.93 -14.78
CA ASP A 58 33.75 24.50 -13.83
C ASP A 58 32.57 25.22 -14.50
N SER A 59 32.80 25.99 -15.58
CA SER A 59 31.72 26.71 -16.28
C SER A 59 30.87 25.79 -17.15
N ARG A 60 31.48 24.71 -17.68
CA ARG A 60 30.73 23.69 -18.43
C ARG A 60 29.91 22.81 -17.50
N ARG A 61 30.42 22.51 -16.29
CA ARG A 61 29.65 21.80 -15.26
C ARG A 61 28.44 22.60 -14.80
N SER A 62 28.60 23.90 -14.52
CA SER A 62 27.48 24.75 -14.13
C SER A 62 26.40 24.86 -15.21
N GLU A 63 26.78 24.98 -16.49
CA GLU A 63 25.80 24.99 -17.61
C GLU A 63 25.08 23.65 -17.79
N THR A 64 25.76 22.52 -17.56
CA THR A 64 25.13 21.19 -17.63
C THR A 64 24.20 20.92 -16.45
N GLU A 65 24.53 21.42 -15.26
CA GLU A 65 23.72 21.32 -14.06
C GLU A 65 22.47 22.20 -14.18
N GLU A 66 22.60 23.46 -14.59
CA GLU A 66 21.46 24.36 -14.81
C GLU A 66 20.48 23.80 -15.86
N LYS A 67 21.01 23.20 -16.93
CA LYS A 67 20.19 22.55 -17.96
C LYS A 67 19.53 21.28 -17.43
N ALA A 68 20.22 20.47 -16.64
CA ALA A 68 19.66 19.28 -16.02
C ALA A 68 18.56 19.64 -15.00
N GLU A 69 18.76 20.69 -14.21
CA GLU A 69 17.78 21.25 -13.28
C GLU A 69 16.56 21.80 -14.02
N SER A 70 16.74 22.53 -15.11
CA SER A 70 15.63 23.02 -15.94
C SER A 70 14.81 21.87 -16.54
N ILE A 71 15.48 20.82 -17.04
CA ILE A 71 14.82 19.60 -17.54
C ILE A 71 14.08 18.88 -16.41
N ASN A 72 14.69 18.78 -15.23
CA ASN A 72 14.08 18.16 -14.06
C ASN A 72 12.86 18.94 -13.57
N ALA A 73 12.96 20.26 -13.48
CA ALA A 73 11.86 21.15 -13.14
C ALA A 73 10.70 20.98 -14.13
N GLY A 74 10.98 20.94 -15.44
CA GLY A 74 9.96 20.68 -16.46
C GLY A 74 9.30 19.30 -16.34
N ARG A 75 10.06 18.26 -15.99
CA ARG A 75 9.52 16.92 -15.70
C ARG A 75 8.64 16.92 -14.45
N ASN A 76 9.08 17.59 -13.38
CA ASN A 76 8.31 17.73 -12.15
C ASN A 76 6.98 18.44 -12.39
N THR A 77 6.99 19.54 -13.15
CA THR A 77 5.77 20.27 -13.50
C THR A 77 4.82 19.39 -14.32
N LYS A 78 5.34 18.59 -15.26
CA LYS A 78 4.53 17.68 -16.07
C LYS A 78 3.89 16.57 -15.22
N ALA A 79 4.66 15.95 -14.32
CA ALA A 79 4.14 14.91 -13.42
C ALA A 79 3.03 15.45 -12.52
N SER A 80 3.27 16.62 -11.91
CA SER A 80 2.27 17.29 -11.06
C SER A 80 1.00 17.65 -11.82
N PHE A 81 1.11 18.12 -13.07
CA PHE A 81 -0.06 18.41 -13.90
C PHE A 81 -0.87 17.15 -14.20
N LEU A 82 -0.21 16.05 -14.58
CA LEU A 82 -0.86 14.77 -14.85
C LEU A 82 -1.55 14.21 -13.60
N LEU A 83 -0.92 14.35 -12.43
CA LEU A 83 -1.51 14.00 -11.14
C LEU A 83 -2.77 14.83 -10.87
N SER A 84 -2.74 16.14 -11.04
CA SER A 84 -3.91 17.02 -10.88
C SER A 84 -5.05 16.65 -11.81
N THR A 85 -4.76 16.42 -13.09
CA THR A 85 -5.77 15.95 -14.06
C THR A 85 -6.35 14.60 -13.68
N GLY A 86 -5.54 13.67 -13.15
CA GLY A 86 -6.05 12.38 -12.68
C GLY A 86 -6.98 12.51 -11.47
N ILE A 87 -6.74 13.49 -10.60
CA ILE A 87 -7.62 13.80 -9.46
C ILE A 87 -8.96 14.32 -9.97
N GLU A 88 -8.94 15.28 -10.90
CA GLU A 88 -10.17 15.85 -11.50
C GLU A 88 -11.04 14.76 -12.13
N TYR A 89 -10.44 13.88 -12.95
CA TYR A 89 -11.18 12.76 -13.54
C TYR A 89 -11.74 11.79 -12.50
N ALA A 90 -10.99 11.49 -11.43
CA ALA A 90 -11.45 10.61 -10.37
C ALA A 90 -12.64 11.23 -9.60
N ASP A 91 -12.60 12.55 -9.34
CA ASP A 91 -13.68 13.27 -8.66
C ASP A 91 -14.96 13.34 -9.53
N GLU A 92 -14.81 13.34 -10.86
CA GLU A 92 -15.92 13.26 -11.83
C GLU A 92 -16.43 11.82 -12.04
N GLY A 93 -15.74 10.81 -11.50
CA GLY A 93 -16.07 9.38 -11.67
C GLY A 93 -15.58 8.77 -13.00
N GLU A 94 -14.74 9.49 -13.75
CA GLU A 94 -14.11 9.01 -14.99
C GLU A 94 -12.86 8.18 -14.66
N PHE A 95 -13.08 6.96 -14.14
CA PHE A 95 -12.01 6.15 -13.56
C PHE A 95 -10.94 5.69 -14.57
N GLU A 96 -11.31 5.36 -15.81
CA GLU A 96 -10.36 4.96 -16.84
C GLU A 96 -9.46 6.12 -17.32
N GLU A 97 -9.99 7.33 -17.36
CA GLU A 97 -9.27 8.58 -17.63
C GLU A 97 -8.31 8.90 -16.47
N ALA A 98 -8.79 8.78 -15.23
CA ALA A 98 -7.98 8.97 -14.03
C ALA A 98 -6.81 7.99 -13.97
N GLU A 99 -7.04 6.70 -14.22
CA GLU A 99 -6.00 5.67 -14.29
C GLU A 99 -4.94 6.04 -15.33
N ARG A 100 -5.35 6.42 -16.54
CA ARG A 100 -4.41 6.82 -17.60
C ARG A 100 -3.58 8.04 -17.20
N ALA A 101 -4.17 9.02 -16.54
CA ALA A 101 -3.47 10.21 -16.08
C ALA A 101 -2.43 9.87 -15.00
N TYR A 102 -2.81 9.06 -14.01
CA TYR A 102 -1.90 8.60 -12.95
C TYR A 102 -0.77 7.73 -13.49
N LEU A 103 -1.05 6.77 -14.37
CA LEU A 103 -0.02 5.95 -15.00
C LEU A 103 1.00 6.82 -15.78
N ARG A 104 0.52 7.83 -16.52
CA ARG A 104 1.42 8.77 -17.21
C ARG A 104 2.20 9.66 -16.24
N ALA A 105 1.64 10.01 -15.09
CA ALA A 105 2.39 10.72 -14.05
C ALA A 105 3.52 9.82 -13.51
N LEU A 106 3.25 8.52 -13.29
CA LEU A 106 4.25 7.53 -12.88
C LEU A 106 5.29 7.21 -13.97
N GLU A 107 4.95 7.31 -15.26
CA GLU A 107 5.95 7.21 -16.33
C GLU A 107 6.98 8.35 -16.25
N VAL A 108 6.57 9.52 -15.79
CA VAL A 108 7.46 10.67 -15.61
C VAL A 108 8.23 10.52 -14.29
N HIS A 109 7.51 10.27 -13.18
CA HIS A 109 8.04 10.07 -11.83
C HIS A 109 7.57 8.73 -11.24
N PRO A 110 8.33 7.64 -11.45
CA PRO A 110 7.90 6.30 -11.05
C PRO A 110 7.60 6.15 -9.55
N ASP A 111 8.28 6.93 -8.72
CA ASP A 111 8.27 6.79 -7.27
C ASP A 111 7.53 7.97 -6.59
N ASP A 112 6.65 8.65 -7.33
CA ASP A 112 5.78 9.69 -6.75
C ASP A 112 4.75 9.05 -5.81
N GLU A 113 5.00 9.15 -4.51
CA GLU A 113 4.20 8.52 -3.46
C GLU A 113 2.73 8.93 -3.51
N GLN A 114 2.44 10.19 -3.82
CA GLN A 114 1.07 10.68 -3.90
C GLN A 114 0.31 10.04 -5.07
N THR A 115 0.95 9.94 -6.23
CA THR A 115 0.36 9.29 -7.41
C THR A 115 0.14 7.80 -7.15
N LEU A 116 1.12 7.10 -6.53
CA LEU A 116 0.96 5.70 -6.15
C LEU A 116 -0.22 5.48 -5.19
N MET A 117 -0.36 6.34 -4.17
CA MET A 117 -1.48 6.28 -3.23
C MET A 117 -2.82 6.44 -3.94
N ARG A 118 -2.93 7.44 -4.82
CA ARG A 118 -4.18 7.76 -5.52
C ARG A 118 -4.57 6.69 -6.52
N LEU A 119 -3.61 6.17 -7.28
CA LEU A 119 -3.84 5.07 -8.20
C LEU A 119 -4.25 3.79 -7.44
N GLY A 120 -3.60 3.48 -6.33
CA GLY A 120 -3.99 2.37 -5.47
C GLY A 120 -5.42 2.52 -4.93
N SER A 121 -5.79 3.70 -4.45
CA SER A 121 -7.16 3.99 -3.98
C SER A 121 -8.19 3.91 -5.10
N LEU A 122 -7.86 4.41 -6.30
CA LEU A 122 -8.71 4.28 -7.49
C LEU A 122 -8.96 2.80 -7.84
N TYR A 123 -7.92 1.97 -7.78
CA TYR A 123 -8.07 0.52 -7.98
C TYR A 123 -8.95 -0.15 -6.94
N VAL A 124 -8.94 0.30 -5.68
CA VAL A 124 -9.90 -0.17 -4.67
C VAL A 124 -11.33 0.19 -5.07
N GLN A 125 -11.58 1.41 -5.56
CA GLN A 125 -12.91 1.84 -6.01
C GLN A 125 -13.41 1.06 -7.24
N MET A 126 -12.49 0.59 -8.08
CA MET A 126 -12.76 -0.26 -9.24
C MET A 126 -12.82 -1.76 -8.92
N ASP A 127 -12.78 -2.16 -7.64
CA ASP A 127 -12.68 -3.56 -7.19
C ASP A 127 -11.47 -4.34 -7.76
N ARG A 128 -10.40 -3.64 -8.16
CA ARG A 128 -9.14 -4.20 -8.70
C ARG A 128 -8.11 -4.36 -7.57
N PHE A 129 -8.38 -5.23 -6.60
CA PHE A 129 -7.56 -5.30 -5.38
C PHE A 129 -6.13 -5.79 -5.62
N LYS A 130 -5.89 -6.64 -6.64
CA LYS A 130 -4.52 -7.03 -7.03
C LYS A 130 -3.67 -5.83 -7.44
N ASP A 131 -4.23 -4.94 -8.26
CA ASP A 131 -3.52 -3.76 -8.76
C ASP A 131 -3.31 -2.75 -7.63
N ALA A 132 -4.32 -2.59 -6.76
CA ALA A 132 -4.22 -1.76 -5.56
C ALA A 132 -3.09 -2.23 -4.63
N VAL A 133 -3.02 -3.54 -4.36
CA VAL A 133 -1.96 -4.14 -3.53
C VAL A 133 -0.57 -3.85 -4.11
N ALA A 134 -0.40 -3.95 -5.43
CA ALA A 134 0.88 -3.66 -6.07
C ALA A 134 1.32 -2.20 -5.85
N MET A 135 0.39 -1.23 -5.96
CA MET A 135 0.70 0.18 -5.73
C MET A 135 1.07 0.47 -4.28
N PHE A 136 0.31 -0.08 -3.32
CA PHE A 136 0.60 0.13 -1.90
C PHE A 136 1.86 -0.61 -1.43
N GLN A 137 2.19 -1.77 -2.02
CA GLN A 137 3.47 -2.43 -1.78
C GLN A 137 4.63 -1.57 -2.28
N LYS A 138 4.50 -0.97 -3.47
CA LYS A 138 5.51 -0.04 -3.98
C LYS A 138 5.68 1.17 -3.06
N GLN A 139 4.60 1.71 -2.48
CA GLN A 139 4.73 2.76 -1.46
C GLN A 139 5.53 2.31 -0.23
N LEU A 140 5.34 1.08 0.24
CA LEU A 140 6.11 0.54 1.37
C LEU A 140 7.57 0.22 1.02
N GLU A 141 7.91 0.03 -0.25
CA GLU A 141 9.31 -0.05 -0.69
C GLU A 141 10.02 1.30 -0.54
N LEU A 142 9.29 2.40 -0.72
CA LEU A 142 9.80 3.77 -0.58
C LEU A 142 9.79 4.23 0.89
N GLU A 143 8.67 4.02 1.58
CA GLU A 143 8.46 4.40 2.97
C GLU A 143 7.90 3.20 3.77
N PRO A 144 8.77 2.36 4.35
CA PRO A 144 8.36 1.16 5.06
C PRO A 144 7.47 1.40 6.29
N GLU A 145 7.48 2.62 6.84
CA GLU A 145 6.74 3.00 8.05
C GLU A 145 5.44 3.76 7.74
N ASN A 146 5.04 3.85 6.46
CA ASN A 146 3.87 4.61 6.06
C ASN A 146 2.56 4.00 6.60
N PRO A 147 1.85 4.67 7.52
CA PRO A 147 0.63 4.13 8.12
C PRO A 147 -0.53 3.99 7.12
N LEU A 148 -0.61 4.86 6.13
CA LEU A 148 -1.68 4.85 5.13
C LEU A 148 -1.50 3.67 4.16
N ALA A 149 -0.28 3.41 3.70
CA ALA A 149 0.02 2.27 2.84
C ALA A 149 -0.26 0.94 3.56
N HIS A 150 0.16 0.81 4.83
CA HIS A 150 -0.21 -0.33 5.67
C HIS A 150 -1.73 -0.46 5.87
N ASN A 151 -2.43 0.63 6.17
CA ASN A 151 -3.88 0.62 6.32
C ASN A 151 -4.58 0.15 5.03
N ASN A 152 -4.18 0.67 3.88
CA ASN A 152 -4.82 0.34 2.61
C ASN A 152 -4.52 -1.09 2.16
N LEU A 153 -3.31 -1.61 2.40
CA LEU A 153 -3.02 -3.04 2.20
C LEU A 153 -3.88 -3.91 3.11
N ALA A 154 -4.01 -3.54 4.37
CA ALA A 154 -4.83 -4.30 5.31
C ALA A 154 -6.30 -4.35 4.87
N TRP A 155 -6.83 -3.23 4.40
CA TRP A 155 -8.17 -3.15 3.82
C TRP A 155 -8.30 -4.07 2.60
N CYS A 156 -7.38 -3.99 1.62
CA CYS A 156 -7.38 -4.86 0.45
C CYS A 156 -7.36 -6.34 0.82
N TYR A 157 -6.48 -6.74 1.75
CA TYR A 157 -6.39 -8.14 2.19
C TYR A 157 -7.60 -8.60 3.01
N ALA A 158 -8.36 -7.69 3.62
CA ALA A 158 -9.57 -8.03 4.36
C ALA A 158 -10.76 -8.25 3.41
N ILE A 159 -10.97 -7.34 2.46
CA ILE A 159 -12.19 -7.30 1.65
C ILE A 159 -12.03 -7.86 0.23
N GLY A 160 -10.84 -7.80 -0.35
CA GLY A 160 -10.58 -8.18 -1.74
C GLY A 160 -10.61 -9.69 -1.95
N PRO A 161 -11.64 -10.28 -2.59
CA PRO A 161 -11.83 -11.73 -2.62
C PRO A 161 -10.64 -12.51 -3.19
N GLU A 162 -9.96 -11.94 -4.18
CA GLU A 162 -8.88 -12.55 -4.94
C GLU A 162 -7.49 -12.41 -4.27
N VAL A 163 -7.35 -11.46 -3.34
CA VAL A 163 -6.12 -11.27 -2.52
C VAL A 163 -6.34 -11.63 -1.06
N ARG A 164 -7.56 -12.02 -0.67
CA ARG A 164 -7.99 -12.14 0.73
C ARG A 164 -7.02 -12.96 1.57
N SER A 165 -6.53 -12.36 2.64
CA SER A 165 -5.62 -12.99 3.59
C SER A 165 -5.80 -12.40 4.98
N VAL A 166 -6.46 -13.15 5.87
CA VAL A 166 -6.72 -12.71 7.26
C VAL A 166 -5.42 -12.41 8.01
N SER A 167 -4.37 -13.22 7.77
CA SER A 167 -3.07 -13.03 8.41
C SER A 167 -2.39 -11.73 7.96
N LEU A 168 -2.42 -11.42 6.65
CA LEU A 168 -1.83 -10.19 6.13
C LEU A 168 -2.65 -8.96 6.50
N ALA A 169 -3.98 -9.06 6.49
CA ALA A 169 -4.86 -8.00 6.96
C ALA A 169 -4.54 -7.61 8.42
N LEU A 170 -4.51 -8.58 9.34
CA LEU A 170 -4.19 -8.32 10.74
C LEU A 170 -2.76 -7.81 10.94
N ARG A 171 -1.78 -8.29 10.17
CA ARG A 171 -0.40 -7.81 10.24
C ARG A 171 -0.35 -6.33 9.87
N HIS A 172 -0.81 -5.97 8.67
CA HIS A 172 -0.72 -4.60 8.19
C HIS A 172 -1.60 -3.64 8.98
N SER A 173 -2.78 -4.05 9.48
CA SER A 173 -3.56 -3.21 10.39
C SER A 173 -2.82 -2.88 11.68
N ARG A 174 -2.02 -3.83 12.20
CA ARG A 174 -1.23 -3.60 13.43
C ARG A 174 -0.02 -2.69 13.18
N GLU A 175 0.65 -2.84 12.03
CA GLU A 175 1.71 -1.91 11.62
C GLU A 175 1.15 -0.49 11.45
N ALA A 176 0.02 -0.32 10.75
CA ALA A 176 -0.65 0.97 10.63
C ALA A 176 -1.00 1.58 12.00
N LEU A 177 -1.47 0.75 12.94
CA LEU A 177 -1.79 1.19 14.30
C LEU A 177 -0.56 1.62 15.10
N LEU A 178 0.59 0.96 14.88
CA LEU A 178 1.84 1.31 15.54
C LEU A 178 2.26 2.74 15.18
N PHE A 179 2.15 3.12 13.92
CA PHE A 179 2.58 4.43 13.42
C PHE A 179 1.50 5.52 13.56
N ALA A 180 0.22 5.18 13.50
CA ALA A 180 -0.89 6.14 13.56
C ALA A 180 -2.01 5.71 14.53
N PRO A 181 -1.75 5.62 15.85
CA PRO A 181 -2.70 5.09 16.83
C PRO A 181 -3.92 5.98 17.09
N THR A 182 -3.91 7.23 16.63
CA THR A 182 -5.04 8.17 16.80
C THR A 182 -5.84 8.37 15.51
N MET A 183 -5.50 7.68 14.43
CA MET A 183 -6.18 7.82 13.14
C MET A 183 -7.44 6.93 13.10
N PRO A 184 -8.65 7.49 12.94
CA PRO A 184 -9.89 6.70 13.00
C PRO A 184 -9.97 5.58 11.95
N SER A 185 -9.52 5.84 10.72
CA SER A 185 -9.54 4.86 9.62
C SER A 185 -8.70 3.62 9.93
N VAL A 186 -7.59 3.75 10.67
CA VAL A 186 -6.75 2.61 11.07
C VAL A 186 -7.49 1.68 12.03
N TRP A 187 -8.20 2.24 13.01
CA TRP A 187 -9.02 1.46 13.93
C TRP A 187 -10.19 0.80 13.20
N ASN A 188 -10.78 1.49 12.24
CA ASN A 188 -11.86 0.97 11.42
C ASN A 188 -11.40 -0.22 10.55
N THR A 189 -10.23 -0.11 9.93
CA THR A 189 -9.63 -1.22 9.17
C THR A 189 -9.23 -2.38 10.07
N LEU A 190 -8.70 -2.11 11.27
CA LEU A 190 -8.41 -3.16 12.25
C LEU A 190 -9.69 -3.88 12.70
N ALA A 191 -10.80 -3.15 12.85
CA ALA A 191 -12.11 -3.74 13.11
C ALA A 191 -12.54 -4.67 11.98
N GLU A 192 -12.33 -4.28 10.72
CA GLU A 192 -12.61 -5.13 9.56
C GLU A 192 -11.72 -6.38 9.55
N ALA A 193 -10.42 -6.23 9.81
CA ALA A 193 -9.48 -7.34 9.89
C ALA A 193 -9.88 -8.36 10.98
N TYR A 194 -10.32 -7.88 12.15
CA TYR A 194 -10.85 -8.76 13.19
C TYR A 194 -12.21 -9.38 12.81
N TYR A 195 -13.08 -8.62 12.16
CA TYR A 195 -14.37 -9.10 11.69
C TYR A 195 -14.20 -10.28 10.72
N VAL A 196 -13.31 -10.15 9.72
CA VAL A 196 -13.03 -11.24 8.77
C VAL A 196 -12.29 -12.42 9.39
N SER A 197 -11.61 -12.22 10.53
CA SER A 197 -10.99 -13.30 11.32
C SER A 197 -12.00 -14.06 12.21
N GLY A 198 -13.20 -13.53 12.39
CA GLY A 198 -14.22 -14.07 13.30
C GLY A 198 -14.04 -13.68 14.77
N ASP A 199 -13.03 -12.88 15.12
CA ASP A 199 -12.84 -12.32 16.47
C ASP A 199 -13.73 -11.08 16.67
N TYR A 200 -15.04 -11.31 16.72
CA TYR A 200 -16.04 -10.24 16.78
C TYR A 200 -15.94 -9.38 18.05
N ASP A 201 -15.39 -9.93 19.14
CA ASP A 201 -15.14 -9.16 20.37
C ASP A 201 -14.06 -8.10 20.16
N LYS A 202 -12.94 -8.44 19.50
CA LYS A 202 -11.92 -7.45 19.14
C LYS A 202 -12.39 -6.52 18.03
N ALA A 203 -13.16 -7.02 17.07
CA ALA A 203 -13.74 -6.20 16.01
C ALA A 203 -14.62 -5.09 16.61
N LEU A 204 -15.51 -5.45 17.54
CA LEU A 204 -16.43 -4.50 18.17
C LEU A 204 -15.67 -3.39 18.91
N ARG A 205 -14.70 -3.75 19.76
CA ARG A 205 -13.88 -2.76 20.48
C ARG A 205 -13.10 -1.84 19.54
N SER A 206 -12.60 -2.37 18.43
CA SER A 206 -11.84 -1.59 17.45
C SER A 206 -12.75 -0.59 16.71
N ALA A 207 -13.96 -1.01 16.34
CA ALA A 207 -14.95 -0.15 15.69
C ALA A 207 -15.46 0.96 16.62
N GLU A 208 -15.69 0.63 17.91
CA GLU A 208 -16.05 1.63 18.93
C GLU A 208 -14.93 2.67 19.11
N GLN A 209 -13.67 2.23 19.12
CA GLN A 209 -12.52 3.13 19.20
C GLN A 209 -12.40 4.02 17.95
N ALA A 210 -12.68 3.50 16.76
CA ALA A 210 -12.68 4.29 15.52
C ALA A 210 -13.69 5.44 15.59
N LEU A 211 -14.92 5.14 16.03
CA LEU A 211 -15.97 6.15 16.22
C LEU A 211 -15.61 7.17 17.29
N LEU A 212 -15.11 6.72 18.45
CA LEU A 212 -14.68 7.61 19.53
C LEU A 212 -13.59 8.60 19.06
N LEU A 213 -12.66 8.14 18.22
CA LEU A 213 -11.62 9.01 17.67
C LEU A 213 -12.19 9.96 16.62
N LEU A 214 -13.08 9.50 15.75
CA LEU A 214 -13.71 10.33 14.73
C LEU A 214 -14.51 11.49 15.35
N GLU A 215 -15.28 11.20 16.41
CA GLU A 215 -16.08 12.20 17.14
C GLU A 215 -15.23 13.28 17.83
N ARG A 216 -13.93 13.04 18.04
CA ARG A 216 -12.99 14.02 18.61
C ARG A 216 -12.37 14.93 17.56
N ILE A 217 -12.48 14.60 16.28
CA ILE A 217 -11.94 15.42 15.20
C ILE A 217 -12.95 16.53 14.89
N GLU A 218 -12.50 17.77 14.94
CA GLU A 218 -13.32 18.91 14.52
C GLU A 218 -13.53 18.88 12.99
N GLY A 219 -14.71 19.27 12.54
CA GLY A 219 -15.07 19.34 11.12
C GLY A 219 -16.23 18.42 10.73
N ASP A 220 -16.62 18.51 9.47
CA ASP A 220 -17.64 17.65 8.89
C ASP A 220 -17.02 16.32 8.45
N HIS A 221 -17.46 15.25 9.11
CA HIS A 221 -17.07 13.88 8.82
C HIS A 221 -18.31 12.99 8.64
N GLU A 222 -19.44 13.54 8.20
CA GLU A 222 -20.73 12.84 8.12
C GLU A 222 -20.66 11.52 7.34
N GLU A 223 -19.93 11.51 6.22
CA GLU A 223 -19.77 10.30 5.40
C GLU A 223 -18.97 9.22 6.13
N SER A 224 -17.85 9.59 6.74
CA SER A 224 -17.02 8.67 7.54
C SER A 224 -17.79 8.17 8.75
N LEU A 225 -18.56 9.04 9.41
CA LEU A 225 -19.39 8.69 10.56
C LEU A 225 -20.45 7.67 10.18
N ARG A 226 -21.15 7.88 9.06
CA ARG A 226 -22.15 6.94 8.53
C ARG A 226 -21.51 5.59 8.23
N SER A 227 -20.40 5.59 7.49
CA SER A 227 -19.65 4.38 7.14
C SER A 227 -19.23 3.57 8.37
N PHE A 228 -18.69 4.25 9.39
CA PHE A 228 -18.23 3.57 10.62
C PHE A 228 -19.40 3.06 11.47
N GLN A 229 -20.53 3.78 11.50
CA GLN A 229 -21.75 3.33 12.17
C GLN A 229 -22.35 2.09 11.50
N GLU A 230 -22.35 2.04 10.16
CA GLU A 230 -22.78 0.87 9.38
C GLU A 230 -21.88 -0.34 9.69
N GLN A 231 -20.56 -0.15 9.69
CA GLN A 231 -19.62 -1.22 10.02
C GLN A 231 -19.77 -1.70 11.47
N LEU A 232 -19.95 -0.78 12.44
CA LEU A 232 -20.23 -1.13 13.83
C LEU A 232 -21.50 -1.98 13.93
N SER A 233 -22.55 -1.60 13.22
CA SER A 233 -23.83 -2.32 13.21
C SER A 233 -23.68 -3.73 12.63
N LYS A 234 -22.95 -3.87 11.51
CA LYS A 234 -22.58 -5.18 10.93
C LYS A 234 -21.86 -6.07 11.95
N ILE A 235 -20.88 -5.52 12.66
CA ILE A 235 -20.09 -6.26 13.66
C ILE A 235 -20.96 -6.70 14.84
N LYS A 236 -21.83 -5.84 15.36
CA LYS A 236 -22.76 -6.17 16.46
C LYS A 236 -23.65 -7.36 16.11
N LEU A 237 -24.27 -7.33 14.93
CA LEU A 237 -25.11 -8.42 14.45
C LEU A 237 -24.34 -9.74 14.32
N ALA A 238 -23.13 -9.71 13.76
CA ALA A 238 -22.29 -10.91 13.64
C ALA A 238 -21.87 -11.47 15.01
N LYS A 239 -21.56 -10.60 15.98
CA LYS A 239 -21.26 -11.00 17.35
C LYS A 239 -22.46 -11.68 18.02
N GLU A 240 -23.64 -11.06 17.97
CA GLU A 240 -24.87 -11.62 18.53
C GLU A 240 -25.18 -13.00 17.94
N ALA A 241 -25.08 -13.14 16.62
CA ALA A 241 -25.25 -14.41 15.93
C ALA A 241 -24.24 -15.48 16.43
N SER A 242 -22.96 -15.11 16.53
CA SER A 242 -21.91 -15.98 17.08
C SER A 242 -22.21 -16.43 18.51
N ASP A 243 -22.66 -15.51 19.36
CA ASP A 243 -22.89 -15.79 20.78
C ASP A 243 -24.12 -16.69 20.99
N MET A 244 -25.19 -16.48 20.22
CA MET A 244 -26.34 -17.38 20.18
C MET A 244 -25.93 -18.81 19.79
N LEU A 245 -25.13 -18.96 18.73
CA LEU A 245 -24.66 -20.28 18.27
C LEU A 245 -23.78 -20.98 19.31
N LYS A 246 -22.96 -20.24 20.07
CA LYS A 246 -22.17 -20.79 21.19
C LYS A 246 -23.06 -21.22 22.35
N GLY A 247 -24.12 -20.48 22.66
CA GLY A 247 -25.12 -20.84 23.66
C GLY A 247 -25.82 -22.16 23.34
N PHE A 248 -26.33 -22.31 22.11
CA PHE A 248 -26.96 -23.56 21.66
C PHE A 248 -26.07 -24.81 21.80
N LYS A 249 -24.75 -24.68 21.59
CA LYS A 249 -23.81 -25.80 21.74
C LYS A 249 -23.51 -26.18 23.19
N ARG A 250 -23.79 -25.31 24.16
CA ARG A 250 -23.59 -25.59 25.60
C ARG A 250 -24.78 -26.29 26.24
N ASP A 251 -25.95 -26.15 25.64
CA ASP A 251 -27.21 -26.72 26.12
C ASP A 251 -27.52 -28.13 25.54
N GLN A 252 -26.63 -28.68 24.71
CA GLN A 252 -26.68 -30.06 24.17
C GLN A 252 -25.61 -30.93 24.81
#